data_AF-A0A0R2AZG6-F1
#
_entry.id   AF-A0A0R2AZG6-F1
#
_cell.length_a   1.000
_cell.length_b   1.000
_cell.length_c   1.000
_cell.angle_alpha   90.00
_cell.angle_beta   90.00
_cell.angle_gamma   90.00
#
_symmetry.space_group_name_H-M   'P 1'
#
loop_
_entity.id
_entity.type
_entity.pdbx_description
1 polymer ?
#
loop_
_entity_poly.entity_id
_entity_poly.type
_entity_poly.pdbx_seq_one_letter_code
_entity_poly.pdbx_strand_id
1 'polypeptide(L)' 'MAENNELRHLISNTADQLVSELYTDDKVQARIADWHANTQEPSLEDEYSYLIAESRDFSEELIFRVLNKLSDEGYLKK' A
#
# COMPACT_ATOMS: atom_id res chain seq x y z
N MET A 1 23.15 -11.73 8.65
CA MET A 1 22.16 -12.49 7.85
C MET A 1 20.81 -12.58 8.55
N ALA A 2 20.74 -12.81 9.88
CA ALA A 2 19.47 -12.87 10.63
C ALA A 2 18.66 -11.55 10.60
N GLU A 3 19.29 -10.40 10.82
CA GLU A 3 18.65 -9.07 10.83
C GLU A 3 17.97 -8.71 9.49
N ASN A 4 18.59 -9.07 8.37
CA ASN A 4 17.97 -8.87 7.05
C ASN A 4 16.76 -9.80 6.83
N ASN A 5 16.74 -10.96 7.48
CA ASN A 5 15.62 -11.90 7.40
C ASN A 5 14.43 -11.43 8.23
N GLU A 6 14.68 -10.93 9.44
CA GLU A 6 13.64 -10.37 10.32
C GLU A 6 12.94 -9.16 9.67
N LEU A 7 13.71 -8.24 9.08
CA LEU A 7 13.15 -7.10 8.35
C LEU A 7 12.30 -7.55 7.15
N ARG A 8 12.76 -8.56 6.38
CA ARG A 8 11.97 -9.11 5.26
C ARG A 8 10.66 -9.72 5.74
N HIS A 9 10.67 -10.46 6.85
CA HIS A 9 9.45 -11.03 7.44
C HIS A 9 8.50 -9.93 7.92
N LEU A 10 9.02 -8.88 8.55
CA LEU A 10 8.22 -7.72 8.97
C LEU A 10 7.54 -7.05 7.77
N ILE A 11 8.28 -6.81 6.69
CA ILE A 11 7.75 -6.22 5.45
C ILE A 11 6.68 -7.14 4.85
N SER A 12 6.97 -8.43 4.70
CA SER A 12 6.03 -9.41 4.13
C SER A 12 4.73 -9.48 4.93
N ASN A 13 4.82 -9.66 6.25
CA ASN A 13 3.64 -9.75 7.11
C ASN A 13 2.82 -8.46 7.09
N THR A 14 3.49 -7.30 7.03
CA THR A 14 2.79 -6.00 6.97
C THR A 14 2.13 -5.79 5.61
N ALA A 15 2.75 -6.26 4.52
CA ALA A 15 2.14 -6.25 3.20
C ALA A 15 0.90 -7.16 3.15
N ASP A 16 0.99 -8.38 3.68
CA ASP A 16 -0.14 -9.32 3.73
C ASP A 16 -1.32 -8.75 4.54
N GLN A 17 -1.03 -8.11 5.68
CA GLN A 17 -2.02 -7.39 6.48
C GLN A 17 -2.67 -6.27 5.67
N LEU A 18 -1.87 -5.41 5.04
CA LEU A 18 -2.36 -4.29 4.25
C LEU A 18 -3.22 -4.74 3.06
N VAL A 19 -2.83 -5.82 2.39
CA VAL A 19 -3.62 -6.43 1.30
C VAL A 19 -4.97 -6.90 1.83
N SER A 20 -4.98 -7.70 2.90
CA SER A 20 -6.23 -8.19 3.49
C SER A 20 -7.16 -7.06 3.95
N GLU A 21 -6.58 -6.00 4.52
CA GLU A 21 -7.33 -4.86 5.06
C GLU A 21 -7.87 -3.92 3.99
N LEU A 22 -7.11 -3.61 2.93
CA LEU A 22 -7.42 -2.50 2.02
C LEU A 22 -7.27 -2.83 0.53
N TYR A 23 -6.48 -3.83 0.14
CA TYR A 23 -6.15 -4.10 -1.26
C TYR A 23 -6.53 -5.51 -1.72
N THR A 24 -7.61 -6.07 -1.17
CA THR A 24 -8.28 -7.22 -1.77
C THR A 24 -8.91 -6.82 -3.11
N ASP A 25 -9.05 -7.77 -4.03
CA ASP A 25 -9.54 -7.50 -5.39
C ASP A 25 -10.88 -6.74 -5.40
N ASP A 26 -11.82 -7.12 -4.52
CA ASP A 26 -13.11 -6.46 -4.36
C ASP A 26 -12.99 -4.99 -3.95
N LYS A 27 -12.06 -4.66 -3.03
CA LYS A 27 -11.84 -3.29 -2.56
C LYS A 27 -11.14 -2.44 -3.61
N VAL A 28 -10.19 -3.00 -4.34
CA VAL A 28 -9.51 -2.32 -5.45
C VAL A 28 -10.52 -2.02 -6.57
N GLN A 29 -11.34 -3.00 -6.96
CA GLN A 29 -12.37 -2.80 -7.98
C GLN A 29 -13.43 -1.79 -7.54
N ALA A 30 -13.83 -1.78 -6.26
CA ALA A 30 -14.74 -0.78 -5.73
C ALA A 30 -14.16 0.65 -5.86
N ARG A 31 -12.88 0.86 -5.51
CA ARG A 31 -12.23 2.17 -5.66
C ARG A 31 -12.10 2.61 -7.11
N ILE A 32 -11.75 1.70 -8.02
CA ILE A 32 -11.71 1.97 -9.47
C ILE A 32 -13.10 2.39 -9.97
N ALA A 33 -14.15 1.65 -9.59
CA ALA A 33 -15.52 1.96 -9.98
C ALA A 33 -15.98 3.33 -9.42
N ASP A 34 -15.66 3.62 -8.17
CA ASP A 34 -15.95 4.91 -7.54
C ASP A 34 -15.18 6.05 -8.25
N TRP A 35 -13.92 5.84 -8.60
CA TRP A 35 -13.13 6.81 -9.34
C TRP A 35 -13.72 7.08 -10.73
N HIS A 36 -14.11 6.05 -11.49
CA HIS A 36 -14.79 6.21 -12.76
C HIS A 36 -16.13 6.94 -12.64
N ALA A 37 -16.90 6.67 -11.58
CA ALA A 37 -18.19 7.33 -11.36
C ALA A 37 -18.05 8.83 -11.07
N ASN A 38 -16.88 9.26 -10.56
CA ASN A 38 -16.61 10.65 -10.19
C ASN A 38 -15.69 11.38 -11.19
N THR A 39 -15.21 10.69 -12.22
CA THR A 39 -14.34 11.27 -13.25
C THR A 39 -15.12 11.37 -14.56
N GLN A 40 -15.21 12.58 -15.11
CA GLN A 40 -15.92 12.80 -16.37
C GLN A 40 -15.07 12.28 -17.54
N GLU A 41 -15.56 11.24 -18.22
CA GLU A 41 -14.95 10.67 -19.43
C GLU A 41 -13.43 10.50 -19.32
N PRO A 42 -12.93 9.69 -18.36
CA PRO A 42 -11.49 9.49 -18.18
C PRO A 42 -10.86 8.94 -19.46
N SER A 43 -9.74 9.51 -19.85
CA SER A 43 -8.90 8.94 -20.90
C SER A 43 -8.15 7.71 -20.39
N LEU A 44 -7.56 6.95 -21.30
CA LEU A 44 -6.68 5.83 -20.92
C LEU A 44 -5.46 6.30 -20.11
N GLU A 45 -4.95 7.50 -20.37
CA GLU A 45 -3.84 8.09 -19.63
C GLU A 45 -4.23 8.41 -18.18
N ASP A 46 -5.48 8.87 -17.97
CA ASP A 46 -6.03 9.13 -16.64
C ASP A 46 -6.17 7.84 -15.83
N GLU A 47 -6.64 6.76 -16.47
CA GLU A 47 -6.80 5.45 -15.83
C GLU A 47 -5.45 4.87 -15.41
N TYR A 48 -4.43 4.91 -16.29
CA TYR A 48 -3.08 4.50 -15.90
C TYR A 48 -2.50 5.37 -14.79
N SER A 49 -2.74 6.68 -14.83
CA SER A 49 -2.29 7.60 -13.78
C SER A 49 -2.92 7.26 -12.43
N TYR A 50 -4.22 6.93 -12.42
CA TYR A 50 -4.93 6.49 -11.23
C TYR A 50 -4.38 5.17 -10.67
N LEU A 51 -4.17 4.16 -11.53
CA LEU A 51 -3.63 2.87 -11.09
C LEU A 51 -2.18 2.99 -10.55
N ILE A 52 -1.36 3.87 -11.15
CA ILE A 52 -0.02 4.16 -10.63
C ILE A 52 -0.11 4.87 -9.27
N ALA A 53 -1.06 5.80 -9.10
CA ALA A 53 -1.30 6.45 -7.81
C ALA A 53 -1.71 5.43 -6.75
N GLU A 54 -2.63 4.51 -7.03
CA GLU A 54 -3.02 3.42 -6.12
C GLU A 54 -1.83 2.56 -5.68
N SER A 55 -0.93 2.22 -6.61
CA SER A 55 0.29 1.46 -6.30
C SER A 55 1.27 2.26 -5.43
N ARG A 56 1.36 3.57 -5.64
CA ARG A 56 2.20 4.46 -4.81
C ARG A 56 1.62 4.53 -3.40
N ASP A 57 0.32 4.74 -3.26
CA ASP A 57 -0.35 4.87 -1.97
C ASP A 57 -0.20 3.57 -1.15
N PHE A 58 -0.30 2.41 -1.79
CA PHE A 58 0.00 1.12 -1.14
C PHE A 58 1.44 1.08 -0.60
N SER A 59 2.40 1.50 -1.41
CA SER A 59 3.82 1.46 -1.05
C SER A 59 4.15 2.42 0.08
N GLU A 60 3.57 3.63 0.07
CA GLU A 60 3.72 4.63 1.12
C GLU A 60 3.15 4.13 2.45
N GLU A 61 1.94 3.56 2.43
CA GLU A 61 1.32 2.99 3.63
C GLU A 61 2.10 1.80 4.18
N LEU A 62 2.60 0.91 3.31
CA LEU A 62 3.46 -0.21 3.73
C LEU A 62 4.72 0.30 4.43
N ILE A 63 5.42 1.27 3.82
CA ILE A 63 6.63 1.86 4.40
C ILE A 63 6.30 2.53 5.73
N PHE A 64 5.24 3.32 5.79
CA PHE A 64 4.81 4.00 7.01
C PHE A 64 4.54 3.02 8.15
N ARG A 65 3.78 1.95 7.90
CA ARG A 65 3.49 0.91 8.90
C ARG A 65 4.75 0.18 9.37
N VAL A 66 5.65 -0.16 8.45
CA VAL A 66 6.92 -0.82 8.80
C VAL A 66 7.79 0.11 9.65
N LEU A 67 7.94 1.37 9.27
CA LEU A 67 8.73 2.35 10.02
C LEU A 67 8.14 2.58 11.42
N ASN A 68 6.81 2.66 11.55
CA ASN A 68 6.18 2.79 12.86
C ASN A 68 6.44 1.58 13.76
N LYS A 69 6.31 0.35 13.24
CA LYS A 69 6.63 -0.87 14.00
C LYS A 69 8.11 -0.87 14.47
N LEU A 70 9.03 -0.51 13.58
CA LEU A 70 10.45 -0.39 13.94
C LEU A 70 10.72 0.72 14.97
N SER A 71 9.99 1.84 14.90
CA SER A 71 10.05 2.91 15.90
C SER A 71 9.54 2.43 17.26
N ASP A 72 8.43 1.70 17.29
CA ASP A 72 7.82 1.19 18.53
C ASP A 72 8.70 0.14 19.22
N GLU A 73 9.43 -0.65 18.42
CA GLU A 73 10.43 -1.62 18.89
C GLU A 73 11.77 -0.95 19.30
N GLY A 74 11.91 0.37 19.12
CA GLY A 74 13.08 1.14 19.54
C GLY A 74 14.26 1.10 18.57
N TYR A 75 14.06 0.61 17.34
CA TYR A 75 15.11 0.57 16.31
C TYR A 75 15.33 1.92 15.63
N LEU A 76 14.34 2.82 15.65
CA LEU A 76 14.44 4.16 15.08
C LEU A 76 14.50 5.22 16.18
N LYS A 77 15.40 6.20 16.02
CA LYS A 77 15.44 7.40 16.87
C LYS A 77 14.42 8.41 16.35
N LYS A 78 13.59 8.94 17.24
CA LYS A 78 12.69 10.07 16.97
C LYS A 78 13.47 11.37 16.80
#